data_AF-A0A1V4YNS1-F1
#
_entry.id   AF-A0A1V4YNS1-F1
#
_cell.length_a   1.000
_cell.length_b   1.000
_cell.length_c   1.000
_cell.angle_alpha   90.00
_cell.angle_beta   90.00
_cell.angle_gamma   90.00
#
_symmetry.space_group_name_H-M   'P 1'
#
loop_
_entity.id
_entity.type
_entity.pdbx_description
1 polymer ?
#
loop_
_entity_poly.entity_id
_entity_poly.type
_entity_poly.pdbx_seq_one_letter_code
_entity_poly.pdbx_strand_id
1 'polypeptide(L)'
;MVHIFDLIFACIIGVLCGAVTGLIPGIHVNTVGAFTFASSATILAFLSPEFLGVFLISMSISHALLEFIPSMFLGVPEEGTVLSVLPGHHLMLEGRGKEAIRLVALGGFGAIMVTILLLPLFALILPPLYGFMKPYIWIILVVVVIYMFIRLNRDLSSVAWSVVIFLFSGIMGWINENIFCILKIWRIFYEI
;
A
#
# COMPACT_ATOMS: atom_id res chain seq x y z
N MET A 1 -13.93 23.48 11.22
CA MET A 1 -14.53 22.98 9.96
C MET A 1 -13.40 22.90 8.96
N VAL A 2 -13.20 21.75 8.33
CA VAL A 2 -12.20 21.62 7.26
C VAL A 2 -12.73 22.37 6.04
N HIS A 3 -11.96 23.30 5.50
CA HIS A 3 -12.37 24.00 4.29
C HIS A 3 -12.14 23.09 3.08
N ILE A 4 -13.06 23.11 2.12
CA ILE A 4 -12.92 22.32 0.88
C ILE A 4 -11.60 22.61 0.15
N PHE A 5 -11.11 23.86 0.28
CA PHE A 5 -9.83 24.29 -0.27
C PHE A 5 -8.64 23.55 0.36
N ASP A 6 -8.69 23.26 1.66
CA ASP A 6 -7.63 22.51 2.35
C ASP A 6 -7.56 21.08 1.82
N LEU A 7 -8.70 20.45 1.54
CA LEU A 7 -8.76 19.10 0.98
C LEU A 7 -8.26 19.04 -0.46
N ILE A 8 -8.60 20.04 -1.29
CA ILE A 8 -8.08 20.15 -2.66
C ILE A 8 -6.56 20.35 -2.61
N PHE A 9 -6.08 21.20 -1.71
CA PHE A 9 -4.65 21.42 -1.51
C PHE A 9 -3.93 20.15 -1.05
N ALA A 10 -4.49 19.41 -0.09
CA ALA A 10 -3.99 18.10 0.34
C ALA A 10 -3.90 17.12 -0.82
N CYS A 11 -4.92 17.08 -1.68
CA CYS A 11 -4.97 16.22 -2.84
C CYS A 11 -3.86 16.56 -3.85
N ILE A 12 -3.68 17.84 -4.16
CA ILE A 12 -2.63 18.29 -5.09
C ILE A 12 -1.24 17.94 -4.56
N ILE A 13 -0.97 18.24 -3.29
CA ILE A 13 0.32 17.89 -2.67
C ILE A 13 0.52 16.38 -2.65
N GLY A 14 -0.52 15.62 -2.30
CA GLY A 14 -0.47 14.16 -2.29
C GLY A 14 -0.13 13.59 -3.66
N VAL A 15 -0.79 14.06 -4.73
CA VAL A 15 -0.47 13.67 -6.11
C VAL A 15 0.97 14.02 -6.48
N LEU A 16 1.45 15.23 -6.15
CA LEU A 16 2.84 15.62 -6.44
C LEU A 16 3.85 14.73 -5.71
N CYS A 17 3.65 14.49 -4.42
CA CYS A 17 4.48 13.60 -3.62
C CYS A 17 4.44 12.16 -4.15
N GLY A 18 3.25 11.66 -4.49
CA GLY A 18 3.05 10.33 -5.07
C GLY A 18 3.73 10.19 -6.42
N ALA A 19 3.74 11.26 -7.23
CA ALA A 19 4.44 11.27 -8.50
C ALA A 19 5.96 11.22 -8.35
N VAL A 20 6.52 11.98 -7.41
CA VAL A 20 7.95 11.92 -7.12
C VAL A 20 8.33 10.53 -6.61
N THR A 21 7.57 9.98 -5.66
CA THR A 21 7.91 8.69 -5.04
C THR A 21 7.70 7.52 -5.99
N GLY A 22 6.67 7.54 -6.84
CA GLY A 22 6.41 6.48 -7.81
C GLY A 22 7.40 6.46 -8.97
N LEU A 23 8.00 7.60 -9.33
CA LEU A 23 9.03 7.65 -10.37
C LEU A 23 10.42 7.24 -9.88
N ILE A 24 10.66 7.29 -8.56
CA ILE A 24 11.94 6.88 -7.96
C ILE A 24 11.84 5.37 -7.64
N PRO A 25 12.56 4.50 -8.38
CA PRO A 25 12.53 3.08 -8.09
C PRO A 25 13.07 2.79 -6.69
N GLY A 26 12.41 1.88 -5.97
CA GLY A 26 12.83 1.43 -4.63
C GLY A 26 12.24 2.21 -3.45
N ILE A 27 11.49 3.29 -3.70
CA ILE A 27 10.63 3.90 -2.68
C ILE A 27 9.25 3.28 -2.82
N HIS A 28 8.75 2.67 -1.74
CA HIS A 28 7.37 2.20 -1.68
C HIS A 28 6.46 3.20 -1.00
N VAL A 29 5.18 3.17 -1.37
CA VAL A 29 4.11 3.94 -0.73
C VAL A 29 4.06 3.73 0.78
N ASN A 30 4.31 2.49 1.23
CA ASN A 30 4.25 2.11 2.64
C ASN A 30 5.33 2.79 3.47
N THR A 31 6.51 3.03 2.89
CA THR A 31 7.61 3.73 3.56
C THR A 31 7.24 5.19 3.80
N VAL A 32 6.66 5.85 2.79
CA VAL A 32 6.19 7.24 2.89
C VAL A 32 5.04 7.35 3.90
N GLY A 33 4.11 6.39 3.87
CA GLY A 33 3.05 6.25 4.86
C GLY A 33 3.61 6.12 6.28
N ALA A 34 4.59 5.23 6.51
CA ALA A 34 5.19 5.02 7.82
C ALA A 34 5.84 6.31 8.38
N PHE A 35 6.58 7.06 7.56
CA PHE A 35 7.15 8.36 7.98
C PHE A 35 6.05 9.39 8.30
N THR A 36 5.01 9.44 7.46
CA THR A 36 3.87 10.34 7.66
C THR A 36 3.11 10.01 8.95
N PHE A 37 2.94 8.71 9.25
CA PHE A 37 2.30 8.26 10.49
C PHE A 37 3.19 8.45 11.72
N ALA A 38 4.50 8.20 11.63
CA ALA A 38 5.43 8.45 12.73
C ALA A 38 5.48 9.95 13.11
N SER A 39 5.33 10.84 12.13
CA SER A 39 5.25 12.29 12.33
C SER A 39 3.81 12.81 12.54
N SER A 40 2.82 11.93 12.60
CA SER A 40 1.41 12.32 12.74
C SER A 40 1.15 13.13 14.01
N ALA A 41 1.85 12.83 15.12
CA ALA A 41 1.73 13.55 16.39
C ALA A 41 1.99 15.06 16.27
N THR A 42 2.99 15.42 15.47
CA THR A 42 3.38 16.82 15.24
C THR A 42 2.55 17.44 14.12
N ILE A 43 2.18 16.66 13.10
CA ILE A 43 1.35 17.13 11.98
C ILE A 43 -0.08 17.44 12.45
N LEU A 44 -0.69 16.57 13.25
CA LEU A 44 -2.06 16.78 13.77
C LEU A 44 -2.16 17.95 14.76
N ALA A 45 -1.03 18.48 15.26
CA ALA A 45 -1.04 19.72 16.03
C ALA A 45 -1.38 20.95 15.18
N PHE A 46 -1.18 20.87 13.86
CA PHE A 46 -1.38 21.98 12.92
C PHE A 46 -2.41 21.68 11.83
N LEU A 47 -2.59 20.42 11.46
CA LEU A 47 -3.42 19.96 10.34
C LEU A 47 -4.50 19.00 10.82
N SER A 48 -5.63 18.98 10.11
CA SER A 48 -6.75 18.12 10.48
C SER A 48 -6.53 16.66 10.04
N PRO A 49 -7.14 15.67 10.71
CA PRO A 49 -7.07 14.27 10.32
C PRO A 49 -7.57 14.00 8.90
N GLU A 50 -8.59 14.74 8.46
CA GLU A 50 -9.17 14.61 7.12
C GLU A 50 -8.18 15.08 6.04
N PHE A 51 -7.42 16.15 6.31
CA PHE A 51 -6.34 16.60 5.42
C PHE A 51 -5.31 15.49 5.21
N LEU A 52 -4.87 14.86 6.31
CA LEU A 52 -3.89 13.79 6.26
C LEU A 52 -4.41 12.56 5.50
N GLY A 53 -5.68 12.20 5.71
CA GLY A 53 -6.34 11.11 5.00
C GLY A 53 -6.40 11.35 3.48
N VAL A 54 -6.83 12.54 3.05
CA VAL A 54 -6.87 12.89 1.62
C VAL A 54 -5.48 12.94 1.01
N PHE A 55 -4.49 13.50 1.73
CA PHE A 55 -3.09 13.47 1.31
C PHE A 55 -2.59 12.04 1.09
N LEU A 56 -2.79 11.13 2.05
CA LEU A 56 -2.31 9.75 1.95
C LEU A 56 -3.00 8.95 0.85
N ILE A 57 -4.32 9.12 0.67
CA ILE A 57 -5.07 8.42 -0.38
C ILE A 57 -4.62 8.91 -1.76
N SER A 58 -4.57 10.23 -1.97
CA SER A 58 -4.15 10.80 -3.26
C SER A 58 -2.69 10.47 -3.61
N MET A 59 -1.80 10.51 -2.62
CA MET A 59 -0.41 10.08 -2.76
C MET A 59 -0.31 8.60 -3.11
N SER A 60 -1.06 7.73 -2.43
CA SER A 60 -1.04 6.29 -2.69
C SER A 60 -1.51 5.92 -4.09
N ILE A 61 -2.60 6.55 -4.55
CA ILE A 61 -3.11 6.31 -5.90
C ILE A 61 -2.11 6.79 -6.95
N SER A 62 -1.55 8.00 -6.78
CA SER A 62 -0.59 8.53 -7.74
C SER A 62 0.70 7.72 -7.79
N HIS A 63 1.21 7.27 -6.63
CA HIS A 63 2.37 6.40 -6.53
C HIS A 63 2.16 5.09 -7.27
N ALA A 64 1.08 4.38 -6.93
CA ALA A 64 0.74 3.08 -7.52
C ALA A 64 0.56 3.14 -9.04
N LEU A 65 0.09 4.25 -9.60
CA LEU A 65 -0.02 4.41 -11.06
C LEU A 65 1.33 4.69 -11.72
N LEU A 66 2.21 5.44 -11.06
CA LEU A 66 3.47 5.90 -11.64
C LEU A 66 4.62 4.91 -11.44
N GLU A 67 4.60 4.07 -10.41
CA GLU A 67 5.59 3.02 -10.16
C GLU A 67 5.66 1.97 -11.30
N PHE A 68 4.57 1.80 -12.06
CA PHE A 68 4.57 0.96 -13.27
C PHE A 68 5.54 1.46 -14.33
N ILE A 69 5.81 2.77 -14.41
CA ILE A 69 6.69 3.33 -15.42
C ILE A 69 8.14 2.87 -15.22
N PRO A 70 8.84 3.21 -14.11
CA PRO A 70 10.21 2.77 -13.91
C PRO A 70 10.32 1.25 -13.80
N SER A 71 9.33 0.55 -13.24
CA SER A 71 9.37 -0.91 -13.15
C SER A 71 9.32 -1.60 -14.52
N MET A 72 8.47 -1.13 -15.45
CA MET A 72 8.47 -1.62 -16.84
C MET A 72 9.77 -1.28 -17.58
N PHE A 73 10.31 -0.06 -17.40
CA PHE A 73 11.53 0.37 -18.09
C PHE A 73 12.80 -0.32 -17.60
N LEU A 74 12.93 -0.48 -16.28
CA LEU A 74 14.12 -1.06 -15.65
C LEU A 74 14.03 -2.58 -15.50
N GLY A 75 12.84 -3.17 -15.68
CA GLY A 75 12.63 -4.61 -15.48
C GLY A 75 12.78 -5.04 -14.02
N VAL A 76 12.58 -4.11 -13.07
CA VAL A 76 12.65 -4.37 -11.63
C VAL A 76 11.27 -4.10 -11.00
N PRO A 77 10.26 -4.96 -11.24
CA PRO A 77 8.99 -4.88 -10.56
C PRO A 77 9.05 -5.40 -9.12
N GLU A 78 8.11 -4.93 -8.31
CA GLU A 78 7.90 -5.46 -6.96
C GLU A 78 7.25 -6.84 -7.02
N GLU A 79 7.46 -7.66 -5.99
CA GLU A 79 6.96 -9.04 -5.92
C GLU A 79 5.44 -9.16 -6.20
N GLY A 80 4.65 -8.18 -5.73
CA GLY A 80 3.21 -8.15 -5.93
C GLY A 80 2.76 -7.72 -7.33
N THR A 81 3.63 -7.06 -8.09
CA THR A 81 3.31 -6.47 -9.40
C THR A 81 4.02 -7.15 -10.57
N VAL A 82 4.96 -8.08 -10.31
CA VAL A 82 5.74 -8.79 -11.34
C VAL A 82 4.86 -9.35 -12.47
N LEU A 83 3.80 -10.08 -12.12
CA LEU A 83 2.93 -10.73 -13.11
C LEU A 83 2.15 -9.71 -13.97
N SER A 84 1.83 -8.55 -13.39
CA SER A 84 1.10 -7.47 -14.07
C SER A 84 2.03 -6.60 -14.92
N VAL A 85 3.28 -6.43 -14.50
CA VAL A 85 4.30 -5.61 -15.19
C VAL A 85 4.93 -6.35 -16.37
N LEU A 86 5.07 -7.68 -16.28
CA LEU A 86 5.71 -8.52 -17.30
C LEU A 86 5.21 -8.29 -18.75
N PRO A 87 3.89 -8.27 -19.05
CA PRO A 87 3.43 -7.95 -20.40
C PRO A 87 3.78 -6.52 -20.84
N GLY A 88 3.79 -5.56 -19.91
CA GLY A 88 4.23 -4.19 -20.17
C GLY A 88 5.72 -4.10 -20.50
N HIS A 89 6.55 -4.89 -19.81
CA HIS A 89 7.98 -5.01 -20.11
C HIS A 89 8.24 -5.60 -21.50
N HIS A 90 7.49 -6.63 -21.91
CA HIS A 90 7.57 -7.18 -23.27
C HIS A 90 7.26 -6.12 -24.35
N LEU A 91 6.20 -5.33 -24.15
CA LEU A 91 5.86 -4.23 -25.06
C LEU A 91 6.97 -3.17 -25.14
N MET A 92 7.70 -2.92 -24.05
CA MET A 92 8.85 -2.02 -24.09
C MET A 92 10.01 -2.58 -24.91
N LEU A 93 10.30 -3.87 -24.79
CA LEU A 93 11.33 -4.53 -25.59
C LEU A 93 11.01 -4.54 -27.09
N GLU A 94 9.72 -4.56 -27.45
CA GLU A 94 9.25 -4.41 -28.84
C GLU A 94 9.29 -2.96 -29.37
N GLY A 95 9.76 -1.99 -28.57
CA GLY A 95 9.75 -0.56 -28.92
C GLY A 95 8.36 0.10 -28.80
N ARG A 96 7.36 -0.58 -28.24
CA ARG A 96 5.97 -0.13 -28.07
C ARG A 96 5.71 0.46 -26.68
N GLY A 97 6.71 1.06 -26.04
CA GLY A 97 6.58 1.61 -24.68
C GLY A 97 5.47 2.67 -24.53
N LYS A 98 5.19 3.46 -25.57
CA LYS A 98 4.07 4.42 -25.58
C LYS A 98 2.71 3.73 -25.44
N GLU A 99 2.56 2.56 -26.04
CA GLU A 99 1.34 1.76 -25.96
C GLU A 99 1.21 1.11 -24.58
N ALA A 100 2.30 0.58 -24.02
CA ALA A 100 2.33 0.06 -22.66
C ALA A 100 1.85 1.11 -21.64
N ILE A 101 2.38 2.33 -21.71
CA ILE A 101 1.97 3.43 -20.81
C ILE A 101 0.47 3.78 -20.98
N ARG A 102 -0.04 3.81 -22.22
CA ARG A 102 -1.47 4.04 -22.48
C ARG A 102 -2.36 2.95 -21.88
N LEU A 103 -1.95 1.69 -22.01
CA LEU A 103 -2.68 0.55 -21.45
C LEU A 103 -2.69 0.58 -19.93
N VAL A 104 -1.56 0.90 -19.29
CA VAL A 104 -1.47 1.07 -17.83
C VAL A 104 -2.37 2.21 -17.36
N ALA A 105 -2.35 3.36 -18.03
CA ALA A 105 -3.21 4.49 -17.69
C ALA A 105 -4.71 4.16 -17.81
N LEU A 106 -5.10 3.46 -18.89
CA LEU A 106 -6.49 3.01 -19.09
C LEU A 106 -6.89 1.97 -18.04
N GLY A 107 -6.03 1.01 -17.73
CA GLY A 107 -6.26 0.00 -16.70
C GLY A 107 -6.40 0.62 -15.31
N GLY A 108 -5.52 1.57 -14.97
CA GLY A 108 -5.58 2.31 -13.71
C GLY A 108 -6.86 3.13 -13.55
N PHE A 109 -7.25 3.87 -14.58
CA PHE A 109 -8.53 4.60 -14.58
C PHE A 109 -9.73 3.65 -14.48
N GLY A 110 -9.72 2.55 -15.24
CA GLY A 110 -10.75 1.52 -15.18
C GLY A 110 -10.86 0.88 -13.80
N ALA A 111 -9.73 0.59 -13.15
CA ALA A 111 -9.68 0.07 -11.80
C ALA A 111 -10.36 1.02 -10.81
N ILE A 112 -10.05 2.34 -10.86
CA ILE A 112 -10.69 3.34 -10.00
C ILE A 112 -12.22 3.35 -10.20
N MET A 113 -12.68 3.34 -11.46
CA MET A 113 -14.12 3.32 -11.77
C MET A 113 -14.81 2.06 -11.22
N VAL A 114 -14.21 0.88 -11.42
CA VAL A 114 -14.71 -0.40 -10.93
C VAL A 114 -14.72 -0.42 -9.40
N THR A 115 -13.68 0.11 -8.75
CA THR A 115 -13.60 0.20 -7.29
C THR A 115 -14.71 1.09 -6.73
N ILE A 116 -14.97 2.26 -7.33
CA ILE A 116 -16.06 3.15 -6.92
C ILE A 116 -17.42 2.44 -7.07
N LEU A 117 -17.62 1.71 -8.16
CA LEU A 117 -18.86 0.98 -8.41
C LEU A 117 -19.07 -0.18 -7.41
N LEU A 118 -18.00 -0.89 -7.04
CA LEU A 118 -18.05 -2.01 -6.10
C LEU A 118 -17.99 -1.58 -4.62
N LEU A 119 -17.65 -0.32 -4.34
CA LEU A 119 -17.54 0.21 -2.97
C LEU A 119 -18.77 -0.05 -2.09
N PRO A 120 -20.03 0.21 -2.52
CA PRO A 120 -21.20 -0.07 -1.68
C PRO A 120 -21.39 -1.57 -1.40
N LEU A 121 -21.06 -2.42 -2.37
CA LEU A 121 -21.09 -3.88 -2.21
C LEU A 121 -20.06 -4.32 -1.16
N PHE A 122 -18.83 -3.80 -1.25
CA PHE A 122 -17.79 -4.07 -0.28
C PHE A 122 -18.14 -3.55 1.11
N ALA A 123 -18.73 -2.36 1.23
CA ALA A 123 -19.16 -1.80 2.51
C ALA A 123 -20.21 -2.66 3.23
N LEU A 124 -21.07 -3.37 2.49
CA LEU A 124 -22.07 -4.27 3.06
C LEU A 124 -21.49 -5.66 3.41
N ILE A 125 -20.62 -6.20 2.56
CA ILE A 125 -20.13 -7.58 2.67
C ILE A 125 -18.91 -7.71 3.58
N LEU A 126 -17.99 -6.74 3.57
CA LEU A 126 -16.74 -6.81 4.34
C LEU A 126 -16.96 -6.89 5.85
N PRO A 127 -17.84 -6.08 6.49
CA PRO A 127 -18.01 -6.13 7.95
C PRO A 127 -18.45 -7.49 8.50
N PRO A 128 -19.51 -8.15 7.98
CA PRO A 128 -19.91 -9.47 8.47
C PRO A 128 -18.86 -10.54 8.15
N LEU A 129 -18.22 -10.46 6.98
CA LEU A 129 -17.14 -11.38 6.61
C LEU A 129 -15.95 -11.25 7.56
N TYR A 130 -15.54 -10.02 7.87
CA TYR A 130 -14.47 -9.74 8.83
C TYR A 130 -14.85 -10.23 10.23
N GLY A 131 -16.08 -9.99 10.68
CA GLY A 131 -16.57 -10.51 11.97
C GLY A 131 -16.47 -12.03 12.08
N PHE A 132 -16.81 -12.75 11.00
CA PHE A 132 -16.70 -14.20 10.94
C PHE A 132 -15.24 -14.68 10.87
N MET A 133 -14.39 -14.01 10.09
CA MET A 133 -13.00 -14.42 9.87
C MET A 133 -12.06 -14.05 11.02
N LYS A 134 -12.34 -12.96 11.75
CA LYS A 134 -11.48 -12.40 12.81
C LYS A 134 -10.92 -13.46 13.78
N PRO A 135 -11.72 -14.38 14.36
CA PRO A 135 -11.17 -15.40 15.28
C PRO A 135 -10.24 -16.42 14.61
N TYR A 136 -10.29 -16.57 13.28
CA TYR A 136 -9.51 -17.55 12.52
C TYR A 136 -8.29 -16.94 11.81
N ILE A 137 -8.17 -15.60 11.74
CA ILE A 137 -7.06 -14.92 11.03
C ILE A 137 -5.70 -15.41 11.53
N TRP A 138 -5.51 -15.55 12.85
CA TRP A 138 -4.24 -16.01 13.41
C TRP A 138 -3.89 -17.44 12.98
N ILE A 139 -4.89 -18.33 12.87
CA ILE A 139 -4.69 -19.71 12.42
C ILE A 139 -4.25 -19.70 10.95
N ILE A 140 -4.94 -18.93 10.12
CA ILE A 140 -4.63 -18.81 8.68
C ILE A 140 -3.20 -18.30 8.50
N LEU A 141 -2.81 -17.24 9.22
CA LEU A 141 -1.46 -16.68 9.14
C LEU A 141 -0.39 -17.70 9.56
N VAL A 142 -0.58 -18.41 10.68
CA VAL A 142 0.37 -19.43 11.14
C VAL A 142 0.50 -20.56 10.12
N VAL A 143 -0.61 -21.05 9.57
CA VAL A 143 -0.60 -22.11 8.55
C VAL A 143 0.15 -21.66 7.29
N VAL A 144 -0.11 -20.45 6.80
CA VAL A 144 0.56 -19.91 5.62
C VAL A 144 2.06 -19.74 5.86
N VAL A 145 2.47 -19.22 7.01
CA VAL A 145 3.90 -19.05 7.36
C VAL A 145 4.61 -20.41 7.44
N ILE A 146 4.01 -21.40 8.10
CA ILE A 146 4.56 -22.76 8.18
C ILE A 146 4.68 -23.36 6.76
N TYR A 147 3.64 -23.21 5.94
CA TYR A 147 3.65 -23.68 4.56
C TYR A 147 4.77 -23.03 3.75
N MET A 148 4.95 -21.72 3.86
CA MET A 148 6.03 -20.99 3.17
C MET A 148 7.41 -21.47 3.65
N PHE A 149 7.62 -21.67 4.95
CA PHE A 149 8.90 -22.18 5.45
C PHE A 149 9.22 -23.57 4.94
N ILE A 150 8.24 -24.47 4.85
CA ILE A 150 8.45 -25.83 4.33
C ILE A 150 8.72 -25.83 2.82
N ARG A 151 8.04 -24.97 2.06
CA ARG A 151 8.12 -24.99 0.58
C ARG A 151 9.28 -24.20 0.01
N LEU A 152 9.64 -23.08 0.64
CA LEU A 152 10.60 -22.14 0.08
C LEU A 152 12.04 -22.45 0.50
N ASN A 153 12.25 -23.02 1.69
CA ASN A 153 13.58 -23.31 2.19
C ASN A 153 13.96 -24.77 1.93
N ARG A 154 15.11 -24.96 1.27
CA ARG A 154 15.69 -26.30 1.01
C ARG A 154 16.67 -26.74 2.10
N ASP A 155 17.30 -25.79 2.80
CA ASP A 155 18.36 -26.03 3.79
C ASP A 155 17.97 -25.52 5.18
N LEU A 156 18.42 -26.21 6.25
CA LEU A 156 18.15 -25.80 7.64
C LEU A 156 18.71 -24.42 7.98
N SER A 157 19.84 -24.01 7.38
CA SER A 157 20.43 -22.69 7.57
C SER A 157 19.52 -21.58 7.02
N SER A 158 18.92 -21.79 5.85
CA SER A 158 17.98 -20.85 5.22
C SER A 158 16.66 -20.74 6.00
N VAL A 159 16.18 -21.85 6.58
CA VAL A 159 15.05 -21.82 7.51
C VAL A 159 15.37 -20.97 8.74
N ALA A 160 16.54 -21.15 9.35
CA ALA A 160 16.94 -20.38 10.53
C ALA A 160 16.98 -18.87 10.24
N TRP A 161 17.58 -18.46 9.11
CA TRP A 161 17.59 -17.06 8.70
C TRP A 161 16.19 -16.51 8.41
N SER A 162 15.32 -17.30 7.76
CA SER A 162 13.94 -16.90 7.49
C SER A 162 13.14 -16.66 8.78
N VAL A 163 13.33 -17.52 9.79
CA VAL A 163 12.70 -17.37 11.11
C VAL A 163 13.20 -16.10 11.81
N VAL A 164 14.50 -15.83 11.77
CA VAL A 164 15.08 -14.61 12.34
C VAL A 164 14.46 -13.37 11.69
N ILE A 165 14.45 -13.30 10.36
CA ILE A 165 13.86 -12.17 9.62
C ILE A 165 12.36 -12.02 9.94
N PHE A 166 11.62 -13.13 10.00
CA PHE A 166 10.20 -13.14 10.35
C PHE A 166 9.95 -12.59 11.76
N LEU A 167 10.75 -13.00 12.75
CA LEU A 167 10.65 -12.48 14.12
C LEU A 167 10.98 -10.99 14.18
N PHE A 168 12.02 -10.53 13.47
CA PHE A 168 12.33 -9.10 13.40
C PHE A 168 11.19 -8.29 12.78
N SER A 169 10.58 -8.79 11.70
CA SER A 169 9.41 -8.18 11.08
C SER A 169 8.22 -8.12 12.05
N GLY A 170 7.96 -9.21 12.79
CA GLY A 170 6.93 -9.25 13.83
C GLY A 170 7.17 -8.27 14.98
N ILE A 171 8.41 -8.15 15.45
CA ILE A 171 8.79 -7.17 16.48
C ILE A 171 8.59 -5.74 15.96
N MET A 172 8.99 -5.46 14.71
CA MET A 172 8.78 -4.14 14.10
C MET A 172 7.28 -3.80 14.00
N GLY A 173 6.45 -4.77 13.59
CA GLY A 173 4.99 -4.62 13.55
C GLY A 173 4.40 -4.33 14.93
N TRP A 174 4.82 -5.08 15.96
CA TRP A 174 4.38 -4.88 17.34
C TRP A 174 4.80 -3.53 17.89
N ILE A 175 6.03 -3.06 17.60
CA ILE A 175 6.51 -1.73 17.99
C ILE A 175 5.66 -0.65 17.34
N ASN A 176 5.38 -0.77 16.04
CA ASN A 176 4.51 0.17 15.32
C ASN A 176 3.11 0.24 15.94
N GLU A 177 2.48 -0.90 16.24
CA GLU A 177 1.16 -0.92 16.89
C GLU A 177 1.16 -0.28 18.28
N ASN A 178 2.20 -0.50 19.10
CA ASN A 178 2.26 0.05 20.45
C ASN A 178 2.58 1.55 20.48
N ILE A 179 3.48 2.03 19.63
CA ILE A 179 3.71 3.47 19.41
C ILE A 179 2.44 4.13 18.88
N PHE A 180 1.68 3.44 18.03
CA PHE A 180 0.42 3.92 17.49
C PHE A 180 -0.71 3.95 18.54
N CYS A 181 -0.73 3.01 19.48
CA CYS A 181 -1.71 3.01 20.58
C CYS A 181 -1.51 4.23 21.52
N ILE A 182 -0.30 4.76 21.60
CA ILE A 182 0.03 6.01 22.30
C ILE A 182 -0.43 7.24 21.49
N LEU A 183 -0.41 7.17 20.16
CA LEU A 183 -0.90 8.20 19.24
C LEU A 183 -2.36 7.92 18.83
N LYS A 184 -3.27 8.32 19.71
CA LYS A 184 -4.75 8.25 19.73
C LYS A 184 -5.51 8.58 18.41
N ILE A 185 -5.14 7.98 17.28
CA ILE A 185 -5.72 8.21 15.94
C ILE A 185 -6.66 7.06 15.56
N TRP A 186 -6.43 5.83 16.05
CA TRP A 186 -7.35 4.70 15.80
C TRP A 186 -8.75 4.94 16.37
N ARG A 187 -8.88 5.81 17.38
CA ARG A 187 -10.16 6.22 17.95
C ARG A 187 -10.93 7.22 17.08
N ILE A 188 -10.27 7.93 16.16
CA ILE A 188 -10.90 8.86 15.21
C ILE A 188 -11.61 8.07 14.10
N PHE A 189 -11.08 6.93 13.68
CA PHE A 189 -11.70 6.09 12.65
C PHE A 189 -12.82 5.17 13.17
N TYR A 190 -12.93 4.97 14.48
CA TYR A 190 -13.98 4.14 15.09
C TYR A 190 -15.16 4.95 15.65
N GLU A 191 -15.01 6.28 15.78
CA GLU A 191 -16.06 7.20 16.24
C GLU A 191 -16.68 8.04 15.09
N ILE A 192 -16.40 7.71 13.82
CA ILE A 192 -17.18 8.14 12.64
C ILE A 192 -17.98 6.94 12.14
#